data_AF-A0A7X9S765-F1
#
_entry.id   AF-A0A7X9S765-F1
#
_cell.length_a   1.000
_cell.length_b   1.000
_cell.length_c   1.000
_cell.angle_alpha   90.00
_cell.angle_beta   90.00
_cell.angle_gamma   90.00
#
_symmetry.space_group_name_H-M   'P 1'
#
loop_
_entity.id
_entity.type
_entity.pdbx_description
1 polymer ?
#
loop_
_entity_poly.entity_id
_entity_poly.type
_entity_poly.pdbx_seq_one_letter_code
_entity_poly.pdbx_strand_id
1 'polypeptide(L)' 'MPRRCKTIFVDRSIKKKKETILIEVPKDTEIGEYINGFKVIKPVKRFGKYYVKCENN' A
#
# COMPACT_ATOMS: atom_id res chain seq x y z
N MET A 1 -34.43 -33.28 23.30
CA MET A 1 -33.21 -33.33 22.47
C MET A 1 -32.61 -31.94 22.38
N PRO A 2 -31.43 -31.64 22.96
CA PRO A 2 -30.81 -30.32 22.80
C PRO A 2 -30.26 -30.18 21.38
N ARG A 3 -30.67 -29.11 20.70
CA ARG A 3 -30.20 -28.75 19.36
C ARG A 3 -28.72 -28.39 19.45
N ARG A 4 -27.84 -29.21 18.87
CA ARG A 4 -26.40 -28.92 18.77
C ARG A 4 -26.21 -27.68 17.90
N CYS A 5 -25.97 -26.52 18.50
CA CYS A 5 -25.54 -25.33 17.79
C CYS A 5 -24.10 -25.57 17.31
N LYS A 6 -23.92 -25.80 16.01
CA LYS A 6 -22.59 -25.82 15.39
C LYS A 6 -22.07 -24.38 15.34
N THR A 7 -21.07 -24.08 16.15
CA THR A 7 -20.36 -22.80 16.13
C THR A 7 -19.52 -22.76 14.86
N ILE A 8 -19.96 -22.01 13.86
CA ILE A 8 -19.21 -21.82 12.62
C ILE A 8 -18.21 -20.69 12.86
N PHE A 9 -16.94 -21.04 13.01
CA PHE A 9 -15.86 -20.05 12.99
C PHE A 9 -15.67 -19.58 11.55
N VAL A 10 -16.17 -18.39 11.25
CA VAL A 10 -15.93 -17.72 9.96
C VAL A 10 -14.56 -17.07 10.05
N ASP A 11 -13.53 -17.77 9.58
CA ASP A 11 -12.18 -17.22 9.42
C ASP A 11 -12.23 -16.11 8.34
N ARG A 12 -12.51 -14.88 8.77
CA ARG A 12 -12.40 -13.71 7.90
C ARG A 12 -10.92 -13.49 7.64
N SER A 13 -10.42 -13.97 6.51
CA SER A 13 -9.06 -13.67 6.05
C SER A 13 -8.96 -12.16 5.79
N ILE A 14 -8.49 -11.41 6.80
CA ILE A 14 -8.20 -9.99 6.65
C ILE A 14 -6.89 -9.90 5.85
N LYS A 15 -6.99 -9.65 4.54
CA LYS A 15 -5.81 -9.34 3.71
C LYS A 15 -5.07 -8.16 4.35
N LYS A 16 -3.86 -8.39 4.84
CA LYS A 16 -2.97 -7.33 5.30
C LYS A 16 -2.78 -6.34 4.15
N LYS A 17 -3.07 -5.07 4.40
CA LYS A 17 -2.77 -4.00 3.44
C LYS A 17 -1.26 -3.91 3.32
N LYS A 18 -0.75 -3.95 2.09
CA LYS A 18 0.65 -3.65 1.82
C LYS A 18 0.93 -2.20 2.22
N GLU A 19 1.97 -1.99 2.99
CA GLU A 19 2.37 -0.65 3.40
C GLU A 19 2.92 0.10 2.18
N THR A 20 2.38 1.28 1.90
CA THR A 20 2.84 2.12 0.78
C THR A 20 3.23 3.48 1.32
N ILE A 21 4.36 3.99 0.84
CA ILE A 21 4.96 5.25 1.29
C ILE A 21 4.77 6.29 0.18
N LEU A 22 4.61 7.56 0.56
CA LEU A 22 4.64 8.69 -0.36
C LEU A 22 5.93 9.49 -0.13
N ILE A 23 6.78 9.56 -1.14
CA ILE A 23 8.04 10.32 -1.10
C ILE A 23 7.83 11.60 -1.91
N GLU A 24 8.03 12.77 -1.29
CA GLU A 24 7.99 14.04 -2.01
C GLU A 24 9.24 14.15 -2.89
N VAL A 25 9.04 14.49 -4.17
CA VAL A 25 10.11 14.65 -5.15
C VAL A 25 9.96 16.00 -5.87
N PRO A 26 11.07 16.61 -6.32
CA PRO A 26 11.03 17.72 -7.25
C PRO A 26 10.33 17.35 -8.57
N LYS A 27 9.79 18.34 -9.28
CA LYS A 27 9.10 18.14 -10.56
C LYS A 27 10.00 17.56 -11.64
N ASP A 28 11.27 17.97 -11.65
CA ASP A 28 12.24 17.66 -12.70
C ASP A 28 13.15 16.48 -12.33
N THR A 29 12.80 15.74 -11.28
CA THR A 29 13.55 14.55 -10.88
C THR A 29 13.24 13.38 -11.81
N GLU A 30 14.28 12.74 -12.34
CA GLU A 30 14.13 11.49 -13.09
C GLU A 30 13.66 10.37 -12.17
N ILE A 31 12.42 9.94 -12.35
CA ILE A 31 11.81 8.86 -11.59
C ILE A 31 12.20 7.54 -12.27
N GLY A 32 13.20 6.86 -11.72
CA GLY A 32 13.55 5.49 -12.10
C GLY A 32 12.60 4.44 -11.50
N GLU A 33 12.93 3.17 -11.68
CA GLU A 33 12.17 2.03 -11.11
C GLU A 33 12.23 1.97 -9.57
N TYR A 34 13.25 2.60 -8.98
CA TYR A 34 13.46 2.66 -7.54
C TYR A 34 13.86 4.08 -7.12
N ILE A 35 13.33 4.53 -5.98
CA ILE A 35 13.72 5.79 -5.33
C ILE A 35 14.05 5.47 -3.88
N ASN A 36 15.26 5.84 -3.45
CA ASN A 36 15.76 5.60 -2.09
C ASN A 36 15.61 4.14 -1.61
N GLY A 37 15.78 3.18 -2.53
CA GLY A 37 15.62 1.75 -2.22
C GLY A 37 14.17 1.25 -2.19
N PHE A 38 13.17 2.13 -2.37
CA PHE A 38 11.78 1.75 -2.48
C PHE A 38 11.36 1.58 -3.94
N LYS A 39 10.60 0.53 -4.22
CA LYS A 39 10.07 0.27 -5.56
C LYS A 39 8.99 1.29 -5.90
N VAL A 40 9.19 2.00 -7.01
CA VAL A 40 8.21 2.99 -7.49
C VAL A 40 7.00 2.26 -8.07
N ILE A 41 5.81 2.60 -7.57
CA ILE A 41 4.54 2.11 -8.12
C ILE A 41 4.01 3.11 -9.13
N LYS A 42 3.90 4.38 -8.72
CA LYS A 42 3.42 5.46 -9.59
C LYS A 42 3.76 6.85 -9.05
N PRO A 43 3.97 7.84 -9.93
CA PRO A 43 3.97 9.24 -9.54
C PRO A 43 2.55 9.71 -9.16
N VAL A 44 2.47 10.66 -8.24
CA VAL A 44 1.24 11.24 -7.72
C VAL A 44 1.45 12.74 -7.51
N LYS A 45 0.61 13.59 -8.10
CA LYS A 45 0.62 15.03 -7.84
C LYS A 45 -0.44 15.39 -6.79
N ARG A 46 -0.06 16.09 -5.73
CA ARG A 46 -0.97 16.57 -4.67
C ARG A 46 -0.57 17.96 -4.22
N PHE A 47 -1.53 18.86 -4.08
CA PHE A 47 -1.31 20.22 -3.57
C PHE A 47 -0.18 20.99 -4.29
N GLY A 48 -0.04 20.81 -5.61
CA GLY A 48 1.03 21.43 -6.39
C GLY A 48 2.41 20.78 -6.25
N LYS A 49 2.58 19.84 -5.32
CA LYS A 49 3.81 19.07 -5.09
C LYS A 49 3.77 17.73 -5.83
N TYR A 50 4.96 17.21 -6.17
CA TYR A 50 5.12 15.91 -6.80
C TYR A 50 5.51 14.89 -5.75
N TYR A 51 4.81 13.76 -5.76
CA TYR A 51 5.07 12.64 -4.87
C TYR A 51 5.28 11.39 -5.72
N VAL A 52 5.96 10.42 -5.17
CA VAL A 52 6.02 9.07 -5.72
C VAL A 52 5.47 8.11 -4.69
N LYS A 53 4.50 7.30 -5.13
CA LYS A 53 3.97 6.21 -4.33
C LYS A 53 4.89 5.02 -4.51
N CYS A 54 5.48 4.57 -3.41
CA CYS A 54 6.38 3.44 -3.39
C CYS A 54 5.83 2.30 -2.54
N GLU A 55 6.26 1.08 -2.86
CA GLU A 55 5.99 -0.11 -2.06
C GLU A 55 7.06 -0.22 -0.96
N ASN A 56 6.64 -0.39 0.29
CA ASN A 56 7.54 -0.77 1.37
C ASN A 56 7.72 -2.29 1.28
N ASN A 57 8.96 -2.75 1.12
CA ASN A 57 9.28 -4.16 0.93
C ASN A 57 9.32 -4.92 2.27
#